data_AF-A0A936N709-F1
#
_entry.id   AF-A0A936N709-F1
#
_cell.length_a   1.000
_cell.length_b   1.000
_cell.length_c   1.000
_cell.angle_alpha   90.00
_cell.angle_beta   90.00
_cell.angle_gamma   90.00
#
_symmetry.space_group_name_H-M   'P 1'
#
loop_
_entity.id
_entity.type
_entity.pdbx_description
1 polymer ?
#
loop_
_entity_poly.entity_id
_entity_poly.type
_entity_poly.pdbx_seq_one_letter_code
_entity_poly.pdbx_strand_id
1 'polypeptide(L)'
;MSKSLTDKTISGLNWSFIGNNSMAVINIVVGIVLARLLLPQDFGLLGMTYIFLGLAELFVTLGMGSSVQRLKNLTREHIRVATTTTIISSLMVYFIFWFSAPYIAGFYKEDRLISIIRVLSSLFIIQGFVTVSYGQIRRALDFKYILKIDLSSFTLGYGVLSSLLAFLGYGVWSLVYGRIASSMISAVIIIIKVPVNFNPLIRKKRI
;
A
#
# COMPACT_ATOMS: atom_id res chain seq x y z
N MET A 1 2.20 -18.94 -33.32
CA MET A 1 2.10 -19.86 -32.15
C MET A 1 1.56 -19.08 -30.97
N SER A 2 0.33 -19.35 -30.54
CA SER A 2 -0.21 -18.81 -29.29
C SER A 2 0.68 -19.30 -28.13
N LYS A 3 1.30 -18.40 -27.38
CA LYS A 3 2.10 -18.77 -26.20
C LYS A 3 1.25 -19.66 -25.29
N SER A 4 1.76 -20.86 -24.98
CA SER A 4 1.09 -21.81 -24.09
C SER A 4 0.82 -21.14 -22.74
N LEU A 5 -0.25 -21.52 -22.05
CA LEU A 5 -0.52 -21.08 -20.67
C LEU A 5 0.68 -21.35 -19.76
N THR A 6 1.46 -22.39 -20.07
CA THR A 6 2.73 -22.72 -19.41
C THR A 6 3.78 -21.63 -19.62
N ASP A 7 3.96 -21.12 -20.85
CA ASP A 7 4.92 -20.06 -21.16
C ASP A 7 4.56 -18.74 -20.49
N LYS A 8 3.26 -18.40 -20.44
CA LYS A 8 2.78 -17.20 -19.73
C LYS A 8 3.03 -17.32 -18.24
N THR A 9 2.79 -18.48 -17.65
CA THR A 9 3.04 -18.75 -16.22
C THR A 9 4.52 -18.67 -15.88
N ILE A 10 5.39 -19.33 -16.66
CA ILE A 10 6.84 -19.30 -16.46
C ILE A 10 7.41 -17.89 -16.61
N SER A 11 6.98 -17.15 -17.64
CA SER A 11 7.42 -15.77 -17.81
C SER A 11 6.96 -14.87 -16.65
N GLY A 12 5.74 -15.07 -16.13
CA GLY A 12 5.22 -14.36 -14.97
C GLY A 12 5.96 -14.67 -13.67
N LEU A 13 6.36 -15.93 -13.48
CA LEU A 13 7.20 -16.35 -12.35
C LEU A 13 8.58 -15.68 -12.41
N ASN A 14 9.22 -15.64 -13.58
CA ASN A 14 10.51 -14.96 -13.75
C ASN A 14 10.39 -13.46 -13.45
N TRP A 15 9.35 -12.79 -13.94
CA TRP A 15 9.12 -11.37 -13.63
C TRP A 15 8.85 -11.12 -12.16
N SER A 16 8.11 -12.01 -11.49
CA SER A 16 7.85 -11.91 -10.05
C SER A 16 9.12 -12.12 -9.23
N PHE A 17 9.96 -13.10 -9.63
CA PHE A 17 11.23 -13.36 -8.99
C PHE A 17 12.18 -12.17 -9.15
N ILE A 18 12.37 -11.68 -10.39
CA ILE A 18 13.17 -10.48 -10.66
C ILE A 18 12.62 -9.30 -9.86
N GLY A 19 11.30 -9.15 -9.81
CA GLY A 19 10.67 -8.04 -9.13
C GLY A 19 10.89 -8.01 -7.64
N ASN A 20 10.66 -9.13 -6.96
CA ASN A 20 10.87 -9.25 -5.52
C ASN A 20 12.34 -9.05 -5.15
N ASN A 21 13.27 -9.63 -5.92
CA ASN A 21 14.71 -9.45 -5.68
C ASN A 21 15.15 -8.01 -5.94
N SER A 22 14.66 -7.38 -7.01
CA SER A 22 14.98 -5.98 -7.31
C SER A 22 14.48 -5.05 -6.21
N MET A 23 13.25 -5.27 -5.73
CA MET A 23 12.71 -4.49 -4.61
C MET A 23 13.51 -4.72 -3.33
N ALA A 24 13.93 -5.95 -3.03
CA ALA A 24 14.77 -6.22 -1.87
C ALA A 24 16.10 -5.46 -1.93
N VAL A 25 16.79 -5.51 -3.07
CA VAL A 25 18.05 -4.77 -3.28
C VAL A 25 17.84 -3.26 -3.11
N ILE A 26 16.79 -2.69 -3.71
CA ILE A 26 16.54 -1.25 -3.62
C ILE A 26 16.14 -0.85 -2.20
N ASN A 27 15.36 -1.66 -1.49
CA ASN A 27 15.04 -1.42 -0.08
C ASN A 27 16.30 -1.37 0.79
N ILE A 28 17.25 -2.29 0.56
CA ILE A 28 18.53 -2.31 1.26
C ILE A 28 19.33 -1.04 0.94
N VAL A 29 19.46 -0.68 -0.33
CA VAL A 29 20.23 0.51 -0.74
C VAL A 29 19.64 1.78 -0.14
N VAL A 30 18.33 1.99 -0.29
CA VAL A 30 17.63 3.16 0.27
C VAL A 30 17.71 3.15 1.80
N GLY A 31 17.57 1.99 2.43
CA GLY A 31 17.72 1.83 3.87
C GLY A 31 19.10 2.24 4.36
N ILE A 32 20.18 1.83 3.67
CA ILE A 32 21.55 2.21 4.00
C ILE A 32 21.75 3.73 3.85
N VAL A 33 21.23 4.34 2.79
CA VAL A 33 21.32 5.80 2.58
C VAL A 33 20.62 6.53 3.71
N LEU A 34 19.38 6.16 4.03
CA LEU A 34 18.60 6.80 5.08
C LEU A 34 19.19 6.56 6.47
N ALA A 35 19.76 5.38 6.73
CA ALA A 35 20.43 5.07 7.99
C ALA A 35 21.67 5.93 8.25
N ARG A 36 22.30 6.49 7.20
CA ARG A 36 23.39 7.46 7.35
C ARG A 36 22.90 8.89 7.57
N LEU A 37 21.69 9.22 7.12
CA LEU A 37 21.12 10.57 7.18
C LEU A 37 20.27 10.80 8.44
N LEU A 38 19.69 9.74 8.99
CA LEU A 38 18.71 9.80 10.07
C LEU A 38 19.25 9.19 11.35
N LEU A 39 18.72 9.66 12.48
CA LEU A 39 19.07 9.15 13.79
C LEU A 39 18.40 7.79 14.03
N PRO A 40 19.02 6.87 14.79
CA PRO A 40 18.40 5.59 15.15
C PRO A 40 17.04 5.75 15.85
N GLN A 41 16.86 6.86 16.57
CA GLN A 41 15.60 7.23 17.22
C GLN A 41 14.46 7.40 16.21
N ASP A 42 14.75 7.93 15.02
CA ASP A 42 13.72 8.17 14.00
C ASP A 42 13.19 6.85 13.42
N PHE A 43 14.08 5.87 13.23
CA PHE A 43 13.71 4.51 12.86
C PHE A 43 12.95 3.80 13.97
N GLY A 44 13.28 4.06 15.24
CA GLY A 44 12.55 3.56 16.40
C GLY A 44 11.08 3.96 16.38
N LEU A 45 10.80 5.25 16.14
CA LEU A 45 9.44 5.78 16.07
C LEU A 45 8.61 5.15 14.94
N LEU A 46 9.22 4.96 13.77
CA LEU A 46 8.57 4.24 12.68
C LEU A 46 8.35 2.76 13.00
N GLY A 47 9.34 2.09 13.61
CA GLY A 47 9.22 0.69 14.01
C GLY A 47 8.06 0.47 14.98
N MET A 48 7.96 1.31 16.02
CA MET A 48 6.83 1.31 16.95
C MET A 48 5.50 1.47 16.22
N THR A 49 5.43 2.42 15.28
CA THR A 49 4.21 2.65 14.50
C THR A 49 3.85 1.45 13.61
N TYR A 50 4.84 0.83 12.95
CA TYR A 50 4.61 -0.30 12.04
C TYR A 50 4.15 -1.57 12.73
N ILE A 51 4.45 -1.77 14.02
CA ILE A 51 3.86 -2.87 14.78
C ILE A 51 2.33 -2.79 14.75
N PHE A 52 1.75 -1.62 15.06
CA PHE A 52 0.29 -1.46 15.07
C PHE A 52 -0.29 -1.43 13.67
N LEU A 53 0.35 -0.73 12.73
CA LEU A 53 -0.14 -0.69 11.35
C LEU A 53 -0.12 -2.07 10.70
N GLY A 54 0.90 -2.89 10.96
CA GLY A 54 0.97 -4.27 10.49
C GLY A 54 -0.14 -5.13 11.06
N LEU A 55 -0.47 -4.98 12.35
CA LEU A 55 -1.64 -5.65 12.95
C LEU A 55 -2.94 -5.23 12.26
N ALA A 56 -3.12 -3.93 11.99
CA ALA A 56 -4.30 -3.43 11.27
C ALA A 56 -4.42 -4.03 9.87
N GLU A 57 -3.30 -4.15 9.16
CA GLU A 57 -3.26 -4.72 7.81
C GLU A 57 -3.71 -6.18 7.80
N LEU A 58 -3.41 -6.95 8.85
CA LEU A 58 -3.96 -8.30 9.03
C LEU A 58 -5.50 -8.28 9.10
N PHE A 59 -6.09 -7.38 9.89
CA PHE A 59 -7.54 -7.25 9.98
C PHE A 59 -8.18 -6.85 8.63
N VAL A 60 -7.57 -5.92 7.90
CA VAL A 60 -8.04 -5.52 6.56
C VAL A 60 -7.97 -6.69 5.58
N THR A 61 -6.88 -7.45 5.62
CA THR A 61 -6.65 -8.59 4.71
C THR A 61 -7.58 -9.76 5.02
N LEU A 62 -7.80 -10.07 6.31
CA LEU A 62 -8.73 -11.10 6.78
C LEU A 62 -10.19 -10.76 6.48
N GLY A 63 -10.57 -9.48 6.56
CA GLY A 63 -11.93 -9.04 6.29
C GLY A 63 -12.31 -9.07 4.80
N MET A 64 -11.41 -8.65 3.89
CA MET A 64 -11.84 -8.29 2.51
C MET A 64 -10.83 -8.55 1.38
N GLY A 65 -9.53 -8.68 1.67
CA GLY A 65 -8.47 -8.70 0.64
C GLY A 65 -8.45 -9.93 -0.29
N SER A 66 -9.10 -11.04 0.09
CA SER A 66 -9.06 -12.31 -0.65
C SER A 66 -10.32 -12.62 -1.45
N SER A 67 -11.41 -11.89 -1.24
CA SER A 67 -12.72 -12.17 -1.87
C SER A 67 -12.71 -11.90 -3.38
N VAL A 68 -12.01 -10.86 -3.84
CA VAL A 68 -11.90 -10.52 -5.27
C VAL A 68 -11.00 -11.49 -6.03
N GLN A 69 -9.92 -11.95 -5.41
CA GLN A 69 -8.94 -12.84 -6.04
C GLN A 69 -9.46 -14.27 -6.19
N ARG A 70 -10.38 -14.72 -5.31
CA ARG A 70 -10.94 -16.08 -5.32
C ARG A 70 -12.16 -16.29 -6.23
N LEU A 71 -12.78 -15.23 -6.75
CA LEU A 71 -13.95 -15.36 -7.62
C LEU A 71 -13.56 -15.82 -9.04
N LYS A 72 -13.88 -17.06 -9.40
CA LYS A 72 -13.64 -17.61 -10.76
C LYS A 72 -14.26 -16.74 -11.87
N ASN A 73 -15.47 -16.20 -11.66
CA ASN A 73 -16.14 -15.31 -12.61
C ASN A 73 -16.30 -13.90 -12.03
N LEU A 74 -15.51 -12.95 -12.55
CA LEU A 74 -15.54 -11.56 -12.11
C LEU A 74 -16.58 -10.78 -12.94
N THR A 75 -17.72 -10.43 -12.32
CA THR A 75 -18.70 -9.53 -12.94
C THR A 75 -18.41 -8.08 -12.54
N ARG A 76 -18.93 -7.12 -13.32
CA ARG A 76 -18.85 -5.69 -12.97
C ARG A 76 -19.48 -5.39 -11.60
N GLU A 77 -20.51 -6.13 -11.21
CA GLU A 77 -21.14 -6.00 -9.90
C GLU A 77 -20.25 -6.50 -8.76
N HIS A 78 -19.54 -7.62 -8.94
CA HIS A 78 -18.57 -8.10 -7.94
C HIS A 78 -17.45 -7.09 -7.68
N ILE A 79 -16.94 -6.45 -8.74
CA ILE A 79 -15.93 -5.37 -8.62
C ILE A 79 -16.49 -4.20 -7.82
N ARG A 80 -17.72 -3.78 -8.12
CA ARG A 80 -18.38 -2.64 -7.46
C ARG A 80 -18.58 -2.89 -5.97
N VAL A 81 -19.09 -4.07 -5.61
CA VAL A 81 -19.29 -4.49 -4.22
C VAL A 81 -17.95 -4.51 -3.50
N ALA A 82 -16.96 -5.20 -4.06
CA ALA A 82 -15.64 -5.30 -3.45
C ALA A 82 -14.97 -3.94 -3.23
N THR A 83 -15.06 -3.03 -4.22
CA THR A 83 -14.49 -1.69 -4.13
C THR A 83 -15.16 -0.88 -3.03
N THR A 84 -16.50 -0.88 -2.99
CA THR A 84 -17.27 -0.14 -1.97
C THR A 84 -16.99 -0.67 -0.57
N THR A 85 -17.04 -1.99 -0.39
CA THR A 85 -16.83 -2.66 0.88
C THR A 85 -15.40 -2.45 1.39
N THR A 86 -14.40 -2.54 0.50
CA THR A 86 -12.99 -2.29 0.85
C THR A 86 -12.75 -0.83 1.25
N ILE A 87 -13.30 0.14 0.53
CA ILE A 87 -13.18 1.57 0.89
C ILE A 87 -13.80 1.83 2.26
N ILE A 88 -14.99 1.29 2.54
CA ILE A 88 -15.66 1.46 3.84
C ILE A 88 -14.80 0.86 4.96
N SER A 89 -14.27 -0.34 4.79
CA SER A 89 -13.42 -0.95 5.82
C SER A 89 -12.10 -0.24 6.02
N SER A 90 -11.45 0.21 4.94
CA SER A 90 -10.26 1.05 5.03
C SER A 90 -10.53 2.33 5.81
N LEU A 91 -11.69 2.95 5.60
CA LEU A 91 -12.09 4.16 6.31
C LEU A 91 -12.39 3.88 7.79
N MET A 92 -13.07 2.77 8.10
CA MET A 92 -13.29 2.34 9.50
C MET A 92 -11.97 2.12 10.23
N VAL A 93 -11.02 1.40 9.62
CA VAL A 93 -9.69 1.15 10.20
C VAL A 93 -8.93 2.45 10.39
N TYR A 94 -8.97 3.36 9.42
CA TYR A 94 -8.38 4.70 9.56
C TYR A 94 -8.91 5.44 10.80
N PHE A 95 -10.23 5.49 10.99
CA PHE A 95 -10.81 6.17 12.14
C PHE A 95 -10.47 5.50 13.47
N ILE A 96 -10.47 4.16 13.52
CA ILE A 96 -10.04 3.41 14.71
C ILE A 96 -8.61 3.80 15.09
N PHE A 97 -7.70 3.87 14.12
CA PHE A 97 -6.31 4.29 14.33
C PHE A 97 -6.19 5.77 14.72
N TRP A 98 -6.99 6.63 14.11
CA TRP A 98 -7.01 8.06 14.41
C TRP A 98 -7.36 8.34 15.89
N PHE A 99 -8.37 7.64 16.42
CA PHE A 99 -8.80 7.76 17.81
C PHE A 99 -7.93 6.98 18.79
N SER A 100 -7.33 5.86 18.37
CA SER A 100 -6.43 5.07 19.22
C SER A 100 -4.99 5.63 19.31
N ALA A 101 -4.58 6.48 18.37
CA ALA A 101 -3.25 7.12 18.35
C ALA A 101 -2.76 7.69 19.71
N PRO A 102 -3.55 8.49 20.48
CA PRO A 102 -3.13 8.97 21.79
C PRO A 102 -2.90 7.86 22.82
N TYR A 103 -3.67 6.77 22.77
CA TYR A 103 -3.49 5.63 23.68
C TYR A 103 -2.20 4.86 23.35
N ILE A 104 -1.91 4.70 22.06
CA ILE A 104 -0.66 4.06 21.60
C ILE A 104 0.55 4.92 22.00
N ALA A 105 0.48 6.24 21.79
CA ALA A 105 1.53 7.16 22.21
C ALA A 105 1.76 7.12 23.74
N GLY A 106 0.69 7.06 24.52
CA GLY A 106 0.77 6.90 25.98
C GLY A 106 1.43 5.60 26.41
N PHE A 107 1.21 4.49 25.69
CA PHE A 107 1.86 3.21 25.96
C PHE A 107 3.39 3.27 25.79
N TYR A 108 3.87 3.94 24.74
CA TYR A 108 5.31 4.12 24.50
C TYR A 108 5.91 5.34 25.22
N LYS A 109 5.08 6.16 25.89
CA LYS A 109 5.47 7.45 26.49
C LYS A 109 6.13 8.41 25.49
N GLU A 110 5.58 8.47 24.27
CA GLU A 110 6.15 9.23 23.16
C GLU A 110 5.06 9.93 22.35
N ASP A 111 4.86 11.21 22.62
CA ASP A 111 3.78 12.02 22.05
C ASP A 111 3.93 12.24 20.54
N ARG A 112 5.15 12.15 20.00
CA ARG A 112 5.39 12.24 18.55
C ARG A 112 4.66 11.14 17.77
N LEU A 113 4.38 9.99 18.40
CA LEU A 113 3.65 8.90 17.76
C LEU A 113 2.21 9.27 17.40
N ILE A 114 1.58 10.22 18.11
CA ILE A 114 0.19 10.60 17.85
C ILE A 114 0.04 11.11 16.42
N SER A 115 0.90 12.05 16.02
CA SER A 115 0.87 12.65 14.69
C SER A 115 1.35 11.68 13.62
N ILE A 116 2.39 10.88 13.90
CA ILE A 116 2.91 9.88 12.98
C ILE A 116 1.86 8.81 12.67
N ILE A 117 1.20 8.24 13.68
CA ILE A 117 0.17 7.21 13.50
C ILE A 117 -1.02 7.76 12.72
N ARG A 118 -1.49 8.97 13.06
CA ARG A 118 -2.61 9.63 12.36
C ARG A 118 -2.32 9.88 10.89
N VAL A 119 -1.09 10.27 10.56
CA VAL A 119 -0.68 10.55 9.19
C VAL A 119 -0.44 9.24 8.43
N LEU A 120 0.24 8.26 9.01
CA LEU A 120 0.45 6.96 8.35
C LEU A 120 -0.80 6.11 8.23
N SER A 121 -1.79 6.24 9.11
CA SER A 121 -3.05 5.53 8.97
C SER A 121 -3.83 5.95 7.71
N SER A 122 -3.57 7.14 7.16
CA SER A 122 -4.17 7.58 5.89
C SER A 122 -3.78 6.66 4.72
N LEU A 123 -2.68 5.89 4.85
CA LEU A 123 -2.29 4.87 3.89
C LEU A 123 -3.39 3.81 3.71
N PHE A 124 -4.16 3.48 4.75
CA PHE A 124 -5.26 2.52 4.63
C PHE A 124 -6.34 3.00 3.68
N ILE A 125 -6.63 4.32 3.68
CA ILE A 125 -7.58 4.94 2.76
C ILE A 125 -7.07 4.80 1.33
N ILE A 126 -5.81 5.19 1.08
CA ILE A 126 -5.19 5.09 -0.25
C ILE A 126 -5.23 3.65 -0.76
N GLN A 127 -4.79 2.70 0.07
CA GLN A 127 -4.84 1.26 -0.21
C GLN A 127 -6.26 0.81 -0.52
N GLY A 128 -7.26 1.29 0.23
CA GLY A 128 -8.66 0.92 0.05
C GLY A 128 -9.20 1.23 -1.35
N PHE A 129 -8.81 2.37 -1.92
CA PHE A 129 -9.20 2.75 -3.27
C PHE A 129 -8.54 1.90 -4.35
N VAL A 130 -7.30 1.46 -4.14
CA VAL A 130 -6.48 0.86 -5.21
C VAL A 130 -6.40 -0.66 -5.12
N THR A 131 -6.70 -1.26 -3.97
CA THR A 131 -6.55 -2.70 -3.72
C THR A 131 -7.30 -3.55 -4.75
N VAL A 132 -8.55 -3.16 -5.10
CA VAL A 132 -9.35 -3.89 -6.08
C VAL A 132 -8.79 -3.74 -7.49
N SER A 133 -8.38 -2.52 -7.89
CA SER A 133 -7.75 -2.27 -9.19
C SER A 133 -6.41 -3.00 -9.32
N TYR A 134 -5.58 -2.98 -8.28
CA TYR A 134 -4.31 -3.71 -8.23
C TYR A 134 -4.53 -5.22 -8.31
N GLY A 135 -5.56 -5.75 -7.64
CA GLY A 135 -5.97 -7.14 -7.76
C GLY A 135 -6.38 -7.55 -9.18
N GLN A 136 -7.01 -6.65 -9.95
CA GLN A 136 -7.34 -6.89 -11.36
C GLN A 136 -6.09 -6.94 -12.24
N ILE A 137 -5.12 -6.04 -12.03
CA ILE A 137 -3.83 -6.07 -12.72
C ILE A 137 -3.09 -7.38 -12.43
N ARG A 138 -3.06 -7.80 -11.16
CA ARG A 138 -2.45 -9.06 -10.73
C ARG A 138 -3.13 -10.28 -11.36
N ARG A 139 -4.46 -10.26 -11.47
CA ARG A 139 -5.25 -11.31 -12.14
C ARG A 139 -4.97 -11.39 -13.64
N ALA A 140 -4.65 -10.27 -14.29
CA ALA A 140 -4.25 -10.24 -15.70
C ALA A 140 -2.85 -10.85 -15.95
N LEU A 141 -2.14 -11.26 -14.88
CA LEU A 141 -0.77 -11.80 -14.91
C LEU A 141 0.25 -10.83 -15.56
N ASP A 142 -0.02 -9.53 -15.52
CA ASP A 142 0.89 -8.49 -16.02
C ASP A 142 1.94 -8.13 -14.96
N PHE A 143 2.74 -9.12 -14.56
CA PHE A 143 3.78 -8.97 -13.53
C PHE A 143 4.84 -7.95 -13.90
N LYS A 144 5.08 -7.74 -15.19
CA LYS A 144 5.98 -6.68 -15.68
C LYS A 144 5.42 -5.30 -15.34
N TYR A 145 4.11 -5.09 -15.45
CA TYR A 145 3.48 -3.82 -15.07
C TYR A 145 3.45 -3.64 -13.54
N ILE A 146 3.17 -4.70 -12.79
CA ILE A 146 3.26 -4.68 -11.32
C ILE A 146 4.66 -4.26 -10.86
N LEU A 147 5.68 -4.89 -11.44
CA LEU A 147 7.07 -4.54 -11.16
C LEU A 147 7.36 -3.06 -11.44
N LYS A 148 6.86 -2.52 -12.56
CA LYS A 148 7.03 -1.10 -12.88
C LYS A 148 6.37 -0.19 -11.86
N ILE A 149 5.15 -0.52 -11.43
CA ILE A 149 4.46 0.23 -10.37
C ILE A 149 5.33 0.23 -9.12
N ASP A 150 5.67 -0.95 -8.61
CA ASP A 150 6.36 -1.08 -7.33
C ASP A 150 7.73 -0.37 -7.35
N LEU A 151 8.53 -0.58 -8.41
CA LEU A 151 9.84 0.06 -8.56
C LEU A 151 9.74 1.58 -8.67
N SER A 152 8.86 2.09 -9.53
CA SER A 152 8.76 3.55 -9.76
C SER A 152 8.22 4.25 -8.52
N SER A 153 7.18 3.70 -7.90
CA SER A 153 6.59 4.22 -6.66
C SER A 153 7.57 4.19 -5.49
N PHE A 154 8.32 3.11 -5.31
CA PHE A 154 9.29 3.02 -4.22
C PHE A 154 10.49 3.91 -4.46
N THR A 155 11.07 3.88 -5.66
CA THR A 155 12.29 4.65 -5.96
C THR A 155 12.02 6.15 -5.94
N LEU A 156 10.97 6.61 -6.61
CA LEU A 156 10.65 8.04 -6.67
C LEU A 156 10.02 8.54 -5.37
N GLY A 157 9.06 7.79 -4.82
CA GLY A 157 8.30 8.22 -3.66
C GLY A 157 9.04 7.99 -2.35
N TYR A 158 9.55 6.79 -2.10
CA TYR A 158 10.30 6.52 -0.88
C TYR A 158 11.75 6.92 -1.05
N GLY A 159 12.49 6.31 -1.97
CA GLY A 159 13.94 6.54 -2.15
C GLY A 159 14.32 8.02 -2.30
N VAL A 160 13.86 8.66 -3.38
CA VAL A 160 14.26 10.04 -3.71
C VAL A 160 13.67 11.04 -2.73
N LEU A 161 12.34 11.05 -2.52
CA LEU A 161 11.71 12.07 -1.68
C LEU A 161 12.13 11.95 -0.20
N SER A 162 12.20 10.75 0.36
CA SER A 162 12.64 10.61 1.76
C SER A 162 14.10 10.98 1.92
N SER A 163 14.98 10.63 0.97
CA SER A 163 16.38 11.03 1.05
C SER A 163 16.51 12.56 0.99
N LEU A 164 15.80 13.22 0.07
CA LEU A 164 15.77 14.69 -0.03
C LEU A 164 15.28 15.35 1.26
N LEU A 165 14.18 14.87 1.83
CA LEU A 165 13.64 15.40 3.09
C LEU A 165 14.57 15.12 4.28
N ALA A 166 15.24 13.97 4.29
CA ALA A 166 16.24 13.64 5.31
C ALA A 166 17.45 14.58 5.22
N PHE A 167 17.93 14.89 4.01
CA PHE A 167 18.98 15.89 3.79
C PHE A 167 18.57 17.29 4.26
N LEU A 168 17.28 17.65 4.13
CA LEU A 168 16.73 18.91 4.63
C LEU A 168 16.49 18.92 6.16
N GLY A 169 16.79 17.82 6.87
CA GLY A 169 16.69 17.76 8.32
C GLY A 169 15.30 17.48 8.89
N TYR A 170 14.36 16.94 8.09
CA TYR A 170 12.99 16.64 8.55
C TYR A 170 12.88 15.42 9.50
N GLY A 171 13.98 14.69 9.77
CA GLY A 171 14.00 13.54 10.69
C GLY A 171 12.99 12.46 10.28
N VAL A 172 12.23 11.91 11.23
CA VAL A 172 11.16 10.90 10.99
C VAL A 172 10.20 11.28 9.87
N TRP A 173 9.87 12.57 9.73
CA TRP A 173 8.89 13.02 8.75
C TRP A 173 9.34 12.75 7.32
N SER A 174 10.65 12.67 7.07
CA SER A 174 11.17 12.25 5.76
C SER A 174 10.69 10.85 5.38
N LEU A 175 10.68 9.91 6.33
CA LEU A 175 10.25 8.53 6.13
C LEU A 175 8.72 8.45 6.01
N VAL A 176 8.00 9.22 6.83
CA VAL A 176 6.52 9.29 6.81
C VAL A 176 6.03 9.81 5.46
N TYR A 177 6.52 10.96 5.03
CA TYR A 177 6.13 11.55 3.75
C TYR A 177 6.62 10.72 2.57
N GLY A 178 7.80 10.13 2.65
CA GLY A 178 8.27 9.18 1.62
C GLY A 178 7.32 8.00 1.46
N ARG A 179 6.80 7.45 2.56
CA ARG A 179 5.85 6.33 2.50
C ARG A 179 4.52 6.75 1.88
N ILE A 180 3.99 7.91 2.26
CA ILE A 180 2.75 8.46 1.66
C ILE A 180 2.94 8.75 0.18
N ALA A 181 4.03 9.42 -0.20
CA ALA A 181 4.32 9.73 -1.59
C ALA A 181 4.45 8.47 -2.43
N SER A 182 5.13 7.44 -1.93
CA SER A 182 5.22 6.14 -2.61
C SER A 182 3.85 5.52 -2.83
N SER A 183 3.00 5.53 -1.81
CA SER A 183 1.62 5.01 -1.91
C SER A 183 0.77 5.82 -2.89
N MET A 184 0.90 7.14 -2.89
CA MET A 184 0.19 8.04 -3.82
C MET A 184 0.63 7.84 -5.27
N ILE A 185 1.94 7.74 -5.53
CA ILE A 185 2.45 7.47 -6.88
C ILE A 185 1.94 6.11 -7.37
N SER A 186 1.99 5.08 -6.52
CA SER A 186 1.45 3.76 -6.84
C SER A 186 -0.05 3.85 -7.17
N ALA A 187 -0.81 4.55 -6.33
CA ALA A 187 -2.23 4.75 -6.54
C ALA A 187 -2.54 5.41 -7.87
N VAL A 188 -1.83 6.48 -8.22
CA VAL A 188 -2.01 7.18 -9.50
C VAL A 188 -1.73 6.25 -10.69
N ILE A 189 -0.62 5.51 -10.68
CA ILE A 189 -0.25 4.61 -11.78
C ILE A 189 -1.27 3.47 -11.94
N ILE A 190 -1.78 2.95 -10.82
CA ILE A 190 -2.81 1.91 -10.81
C ILE A 190 -4.12 2.44 -11.38
N ILE A 191 -4.58 3.62 -10.94
CA ILE A 191 -5.84 4.24 -11.38
C ILE A 191 -5.80 4.57 -12.88
N ILE A 192 -4.65 5.03 -13.39
CA ILE A 192 -4.47 5.28 -14.83
C ILE A 192 -4.66 4.00 -15.65
N LYS A 193 -4.17 2.86 -15.15
CA LYS A 193 -4.29 1.57 -15.87
C LYS A 193 -5.66 0.94 -15.72
N VAL A 194 -6.20 0.96 -14.52
CA VAL A 194 -7.48 0.35 -14.14
C VAL A 194 -8.26 1.37 -13.30
N PRO A 195 -9.12 2.19 -13.95
CA PRO A 195 -9.85 3.24 -13.25
C PRO A 195 -10.78 2.64 -12.21
N VAL A 196 -10.85 3.30 -11.07
CA VAL A 196 -11.71 2.88 -9.95
C VAL A 196 -13.17 3.06 -10.37
N ASN A 197 -13.94 1.98 -10.29
CA ASN A 197 -15.35 2.02 -10.65
C ASN A 197 -16.18 2.50 -9.45
N PHE A 198 -16.37 3.82 -9.35
CA PHE A 198 -16.95 4.52 -8.19
C PHE A 198 -18.45 4.36 -7.98
N ASN A 199 -19.14 3.52 -8.73
CA ASN A 199 -20.59 3.48 -8.67
C ASN A 199 -21.05 2.95 -7.28
N PRO A 200 -21.71 3.73 -6.40
CA PRO A 200 -22.02 3.29 -5.04
C PRO A 200 -23.32 2.44 -5.01
N LEU A 201 -23.32 1.38 -4.23
CA LEU A 201 -24.32 0.28 -4.21
C LEU A 201 -25.77 0.62 -3.84
N ILE A 202 -26.17 1.88 -3.73
CA ILE A 202 -27.56 2.23 -3.37
C ILE A 202 -28.48 2.11 -4.59
N ARG A 203 -28.60 0.91 -5.14
CA ARG A 203 -29.77 0.55 -5.96
C ARG A 203 -30.65 -0.33 -5.09
N LYS A 204 -31.61 0.33 -4.44
CA LYS A 204 -32.80 -0.30 -3.83
C LYS A 204 -33.27 -1.40 -4.78
N LYS A 205 -33.33 -2.65 -4.32
CA LYS A 205 -34.11 -3.70 -4.99
C LYS A 205 -35.52 -3.12 -5.17
N ARG A 206 -35.87 -2.68 -6.39
CA ARG A 206 -37.26 -2.53 -6.78
C ARG A 206 -37.77 -3.96 -6.95
N ILE A 207 -38.39 -4.47 -5.88
CA ILE A 207 -39.44 -5.48 -5.99
C ILE A 207 -40.66 -4.76 -6.57
#